data_AF-A0A524IDI7-F1
#
_entry.id   AF-A0A524IDI7-F1
#
_cell.length_a   1.000
_cell.length_b   1.000
_cell.length_c   1.000
_cell.angle_alpha   90.00
_cell.angle_beta   90.00
_cell.angle_gamma   90.00
#
_symmetry.space_group_name_H-M   'P 1'
#
loop_
_entity.id
_entity.type
_entity.pdbx_description
1 polymer ?
#
loop_
_entity_poly.entity_id
_entity_poly.type
_entity_poly.pdbx_seq_one_letter_code
_entity_poly.pdbx_strand_id
1 'polypeptide(L)'
;MECRETRQMIQDHIDGQLPPRVSEKLREHLGGCDPCASEEAELRGVGDLLRLWSAVRVEERELKLSALWTRVGAGIEERGKPWLVPLLRRWFWVPAAAVVAVLTLLFYPLNGSRAPFHPKSFDVTVESLESDTATVALVDKGEDLPRVIWIIENGNT
;
A
#
# COMPACT_ATOMS: atom_id res chain seq x y z
N MET A 1 -9.54 19.59 52.64
CA MET A 1 -8.10 19.30 52.47
C MET A 1 -7.35 20.33 53.29
N GLU A 2 -6.31 19.92 54.01
CA GLU A 2 -5.60 20.81 54.93
C GLU A 2 -4.42 21.49 54.24
N CYS A 3 -4.11 22.74 54.58
CA CYS A 3 -3.02 23.49 53.95
C CYS A 3 -1.67 22.76 54.01
N ARG A 4 -1.40 22.03 55.10
CA ARG A 4 -0.17 21.23 55.24
C ARG A 4 -0.06 20.13 54.20
N GLU A 5 -1.16 19.46 53.89
CA GLU A 5 -1.22 18.41 52.87
C GLU A 5 -1.11 19.02 51.47
N THR A 6 -1.82 20.13 51.23
CA THR A 6 -1.73 20.94 50.01
C THR A 6 -0.27 21.24 49.65
N ARG A 7 0.48 21.85 50.58
CA ARG A 7 1.88 22.26 50.37
C ARG A 7 2.79 21.12 49.94
N GLN A 8 2.60 19.93 50.50
CA GLN A 8 3.38 18.75 50.13
C GLN A 8 3.07 18.27 48.70
N MET A 9 1.87 18.54 48.20
CA MET A 9 1.40 18.09 46.89
C MET A 9 1.56 19.14 45.78
N ILE A 10 1.89 20.40 46.09
CA ILE A 10 2.02 21.48 45.09
C ILE A 10 3.06 21.13 44.03
N GLN A 11 4.22 20.58 44.44
CA GLN A 11 5.27 20.24 43.48
C GLN A 11 4.85 19.09 42.54
N ASP A 12 4.29 18.02 43.09
CA ASP A 12 3.75 16.90 42.29
C ASP A 12 2.62 17.34 41.36
N HIS A 13 1.84 18.35 41.76
CA HIS A 13 0.81 18.97 40.93
C HIS A 13 1.40 19.72 39.73
N ILE A 14 2.41 20.56 39.97
CA ILE A 14 3.12 21.31 38.93
C ILE A 14 3.79 20.35 37.94
N ASP A 15 4.35 19.26 38.44
CA ASP A 15 4.99 18.22 37.62
C ASP A 15 4.00 17.28 36.93
N GLY A 16 2.69 17.40 37.20
CA GLY A 16 1.65 16.56 36.60
C GLY A 16 1.63 15.11 37.07
N GLN A 17 2.22 14.82 38.24
CA GLN A 17 2.37 13.47 38.79
C GLN A 17 1.17 13.01 39.63
N LEU A 18 0.27 13.94 40.00
CA LEU A 18 -0.90 13.61 40.81
C LEU A 18 -2.00 12.91 40.01
N PRO A 19 -2.68 11.90 40.60
CA PRO A 19 -3.88 11.31 40.01
C PRO A 19 -4.98 12.36 39.77
N PRO A 20 -5.80 12.24 38.71
CA PRO A 20 -6.77 13.27 38.33
C PRO A 20 -7.73 13.68 39.45
N ARG A 21 -8.18 12.71 40.27
CA ARG A 21 -9.09 12.96 41.40
C ARG A 21 -8.45 13.78 42.52
N VAL A 22 -7.15 13.63 42.74
CA VAL A 22 -6.40 14.37 43.77
C VAL A 22 -6.07 15.77 43.26
N SER A 23 -5.67 15.88 41.99
CA SER A 23 -5.43 17.16 41.31
C SER A 23 -6.67 18.06 41.32
N GLU A 24 -7.88 17.51 41.14
CA GLU A 24 -9.13 18.28 41.22
C GLU A 24 -9.36 18.87 42.62
N LYS A 25 -9.23 18.05 43.66
CA LYS A 25 -9.39 18.50 45.07
C LYS A 25 -8.36 19.55 45.45
N LEU A 26 -7.13 19.41 44.95
CA LEU A 26 -6.07 20.38 45.16
C LEU A 26 -6.40 21.71 44.47
N ARG A 27 -6.88 21.69 43.21
CA ARG A 27 -7.34 22.91 42.51
C ARG A 27 -8.50 23.60 43.22
N GLU A 28 -9.44 22.84 43.75
CA GLU A 28 -10.54 23.39 44.57
C GLU A 28 -10.00 24.14 45.79
N HIS A 29 -9.03 23.57 46.51
CA HIS A 29 -8.41 24.22 47.66
C HIS A 29 -7.59 25.45 47.27
N LEU A 30 -6.80 25.38 46.19
CA LEU A 30 -6.02 26.51 45.68
C LEU A 30 -6.91 27.67 45.25
N GLY A 31 -8.11 27.39 44.73
CA GLY A 31 -9.11 28.42 44.41
C GLY A 31 -9.73 29.11 45.63
N GLY A 32 -9.60 28.54 46.83
CA GLY A 32 -10.19 29.06 48.07
C GLY A 32 -9.18 29.47 49.16
N CYS A 33 -7.88 29.32 48.93
CA CYS A 33 -6.83 29.51 49.93
C CYS A 33 -5.66 30.32 49.36
N ASP A 34 -5.68 31.64 49.60
CA ASP A 34 -4.65 32.56 49.10
C ASP A 34 -3.20 32.16 49.46
N PRO A 35 -2.89 31.70 50.70
CA PRO A 35 -1.52 31.32 51.05
C PRO A 35 -0.99 30.12 50.26
N CYS A 36 -1.86 29.18 49.90
CA CYS A 36 -1.46 28.02 49.10
C CYS A 36 -1.36 28.38 47.62
N ALA A 37 -2.25 29.25 47.13
CA ALA A 37 -2.21 29.77 45.77
C ALA A 37 -0.93 30.59 45.51
N SER A 38 -0.50 31.42 46.47
CA SER A 38 0.74 32.19 46.35
C SER A 38 1.97 31.28 46.29
N GLU A 39 2.00 30.23 47.10
CA GLU A 39 3.10 29.25 47.11
C GLU A 39 3.19 28.47 45.80
N GLU A 40 2.04 28.07 45.24
CA GLU A 40 1.99 27.48 43.89
C GLU A 40 2.51 28.44 42.82
N ALA A 41 2.08 29.71 42.87
CA ALA A 41 2.50 30.74 41.91
C ALA A 41 4.02 31.01 41.98
N GLU A 42 4.60 31.07 43.19
CA GLU A 42 6.04 31.22 43.38
C GLU A 42 6.82 30.05 42.79
N LEU A 43 6.39 28.81 43.08
CA LEU A 43 7.05 27.61 42.55
C LEU A 43 6.94 27.52 41.01
N ARG A 44 5.79 27.85 40.44
CA ARG A 44 5.62 27.95 38.98
C ARG A 44 6.53 29.02 38.38
N GLY A 45 6.63 30.19 39.02
CA GLY A 45 7.49 31.29 38.57
C GLY A 45 8.97 30.91 38.53
N VAL A 46 9.46 30.19 39.53
CA VAL A 46 10.83 29.64 39.53
C VAL A 46 11.02 28.66 38.37
N GLY A 47 10.07 27.75 38.16
CA GLY A 47 10.10 26.80 37.05
C GLY A 47 10.15 27.48 35.67
N ASP A 48 9.37 28.54 35.48
CA ASP A 48 9.33 29.29 34.23
C ASP A 48 10.64 30.07 33.98
N LEU A 49 11.24 30.65 35.03
CA LEU A 49 12.57 31.28 34.93
C LEU A 49 13.65 30.26 34.52
N LEU A 50 13.63 29.06 35.10
CA LEU A 50 14.56 27.99 34.73
C LEU A 50 14.34 27.51 33.28
N ARG A 51 13.08 27.43 32.83
CA ARG A 51 12.75 27.11 31.43
C ARG A 51 13.25 28.18 30.47
N LEU A 52 13.06 29.46 30.79
CA LEU A 52 13.60 30.57 29.99
C LEU A 52 15.14 30.52 29.93
N TRP A 53 15.79 30.31 31.07
CA TRP A 53 17.25 30.24 31.13
C TRP A 53 17.81 29.05 30.36
N SER A 54 17.17 27.88 30.47
CA SER A 54 17.55 26.70 29.70
C SER A 54 17.30 26.88 28.20
N ALA A 55 16.19 27.51 27.78
CA ALA A 55 15.91 27.78 26.38
C ALA A 55 17.01 28.61 25.70
N VAL A 56 17.51 29.65 26.38
CA VAL A 56 18.64 30.47 25.89
C VAL A 56 19.92 29.65 25.73
N ARG A 57 20.13 28.61 26.56
CA ARG A 57 21.30 27.72 26.49
C ARG A 57 21.15 26.58 25.49
N VAL A 58 19.92 26.27 25.06
CA VAL A 58 19.61 25.14 24.18
C VAL A 58 20.00 25.44 22.72
N GLU A 59 20.06 26.70 22.31
CA GLU A 59 20.38 27.12 20.93
C GLU A 59 21.73 26.54 20.44
N GLU A 60 22.74 26.43 21.32
CA GLU A 60 24.04 25.80 20.99
C GLU A 60 23.98 24.26 20.96
N ARG A 61 22.98 23.65 21.62
CA ARG A 61 22.84 22.19 21.79
C ARG A 61 21.87 21.57 20.79
N GLU A 62 21.04 22.37 20.12
CA GLU A 62 20.05 21.91 19.14
C GLU A 62 20.65 21.05 18.01
N LEU A 63 21.84 21.41 17.52
CA LEU A 63 22.52 20.64 16.47
C LEU A 63 22.78 19.18 16.91
N LYS A 64 23.12 18.93 18.17
CA LYS A 64 23.35 17.57 18.69
C LYS A 64 22.04 16.85 19.03
N LEU A 65 20.99 17.57 19.44
CA LEU A 65 19.69 16.97 19.71
C LEU A 65 18.95 16.57 18.44
N SER A 66 19.08 17.31 17.34
CA SER A 66 18.41 16.97 16.06
C SER A 66 18.78 15.57 15.56
N ALA A 67 20.06 15.19 15.67
CA ALA A 67 20.55 13.86 15.32
C ALA A 67 20.07 12.74 16.27
N LEU A 68 19.73 13.07 17.52
CA LEU A 68 19.11 12.13 18.46
C LEU A 68 17.60 12.03 18.21
N TRP A 69 16.96 13.14 17.87
CA TRP A 69 15.53 13.21 17.57
C TRP A 69 15.16 12.40 16.34
N THR A 70 16.01 12.33 15.30
CA THR A 70 15.75 11.45 14.15
C THR A 70 15.65 9.98 14.56
N ARG A 71 16.48 9.51 15.50
CA ARG A 71 16.39 8.14 16.02
C ARG A 71 15.13 7.92 16.85
N VAL A 72 14.73 8.90 17.67
CA VAL A 72 13.51 8.83 18.48
C VAL A 72 12.26 8.84 17.59
N GLY A 73 12.22 9.74 16.61
CA GLY A 73 11.12 9.84 15.63
C GLY A 73 10.94 8.54 14.85
N ALA A 74 12.04 7.96 14.34
CA ALA A 74 12.01 6.66 13.68
C ALA A 74 11.44 5.55 14.59
N GLY A 75 11.80 5.54 15.88
CA GLY A 75 11.28 4.54 16.83
C GLY A 75 9.81 4.69 17.19
N ILE A 76 9.27 5.92 17.19
CA ILE A 76 7.85 6.18 17.44
C ILE A 76 7.02 5.76 16.22
N GLU A 77 7.50 6.08 15.02
CA GLU A 77 6.82 5.75 13.77
C GLU A 77 6.79 4.23 13.50
N GLU A 78 7.84 3.51 13.92
CA GLU A 78 7.90 2.05 13.86
C GLU A 78 6.92 1.38 14.83
N ARG A 79 6.72 1.94 16.03
CA ARG A 79 5.69 1.47 16.98
C ARG A 79 4.27 1.87 16.59
N GLY A 80 4.11 2.98 15.88
CA GLY A 80 2.82 3.54 15.48
C GLY A 80 2.15 2.79 14.32
N LYS A 81 2.86 1.91 13.62
CA LYS A 81 2.29 1.06 12.57
C LYS A 81 1.54 -0.11 13.20
N PRO A 82 0.19 -0.15 13.12
CA PRO A 82 -0.53 -1.35 13.50
C PRO A 82 -0.12 -2.46 12.54
N TRP A 83 0.40 -3.56 13.06
CA TRP A 83 0.76 -4.74 12.27
C TRP A 83 -0.39 -5.29 11.41
N LEU A 84 -1.63 -4.83 11.68
CA LEU A 84 -2.88 -5.17 11.00
C LEU A 84 -3.14 -4.36 9.72
N VAL A 85 -2.49 -3.21 9.50
CA VAL A 85 -2.68 -2.37 8.29
C VAL A 85 -2.39 -3.13 6.98
N PRO A 86 -1.30 -3.91 6.84
CA PRO A 86 -1.07 -4.67 5.61
C PRO A 86 -2.12 -5.75 5.37
N LEU A 87 -2.65 -6.36 6.44
CA LEU A 87 -3.64 -7.43 6.36
C LEU A 87 -5.02 -6.91 5.94
N LEU A 88 -5.46 -5.78 6.49
CA LEU A 88 -6.71 -5.12 6.10
C LEU A 88 -6.68 -4.65 4.64
N ARG A 89 -5.57 -4.06 4.19
CA ARG A 89 -5.41 -3.60 2.79
C ARG A 89 -5.54 -4.75 1.79
N ARG A 90 -5.00 -5.93 2.13
CA ARG A 90 -5.07 -7.13 1.27
C ARG A 90 -6.48 -7.72 1.19
N TRP A 91 -7.29 -7.59 2.24
CA TRP A 91 -8.66 -8.10 2.28
C TRP A 91 -9.72 -7.10 1.82
N PHE A 92 -9.38 -5.82 1.65
CA PHE A 92 -10.33 -4.79 1.22
C PHE A 92 -10.95 -5.05 -0.16
N TRP A 93 -10.23 -5.71 -1.07
CA TRP A 93 -10.68 -5.97 -2.45
C TRP A 93 -11.41 -7.30 -2.62
N VAL A 94 -11.35 -8.18 -1.62
CA VAL A 94 -11.99 -9.50 -1.65
C VAL A 94 -13.51 -9.41 -1.81
N PRO A 95 -14.26 -8.56 -1.06
CA PRO A 95 -15.71 -8.48 -1.24
C PRO A 95 -16.10 -7.89 -2.60
N ALA A 96 -15.36 -6.91 -3.11
CA ALA A 96 -15.61 -6.31 -4.42
C ALA A 96 -15.39 -7.32 -5.56
N ALA A 97 -14.29 -8.09 -5.51
CA ALA A 97 -14.00 -9.14 -6.47
C ALA A 97 -15.06 -10.26 -6.43
N ALA A 98 -15.55 -10.62 -5.24
CA ALA A 98 -16.60 -11.63 -5.10
C ALA A 98 -17.92 -11.18 -5.74
N VAL A 99 -18.34 -9.93 -5.55
CA VAL A 99 -19.56 -9.40 -6.19
C VAL A 99 -19.43 -9.38 -7.71
N VAL A 100 -18.28 -8.96 -8.24
CA VAL A 100 -18.02 -8.97 -9.69
C VAL A 100 -18.03 -10.39 -10.24
N ALA A 101 -17.42 -11.37 -9.56
CA ALA A 101 -17.44 -12.76 -10.00
C ALA A 101 -18.87 -13.34 -10.03
N VAL A 102 -19.68 -13.05 -9.00
CA VAL A 102 -21.08 -13.47 -8.95
C VAL A 102 -21.90 -12.83 -10.06
N LEU A 103 -21.75 -11.53 -10.30
CA LEU A 103 -22.43 -10.84 -11.40
C LEU A 103 -22.00 -11.38 -12.76
N THR A 104 -20.71 -11.62 -12.97
CA THR A 104 -20.20 -12.21 -14.21
C THR A 104 -20.80 -13.59 -14.43
N LEU A 105 -20.89 -14.42 -13.39
CA LEU A 105 -21.49 -15.75 -13.47
C LEU A 105 -23.00 -15.69 -13.78
N LEU A 106 -23.71 -14.75 -13.16
CA LEU A 106 -25.16 -14.60 -13.29
C LEU A 106 -25.58 -14.01 -14.65
N PHE A 107 -24.73 -13.16 -15.23
CA PHE A 107 -24.96 -12.50 -16.52
C PHE A 107 -24.17 -13.10 -17.68
N TYR A 108 -23.43 -14.20 -17.50
CA TYR A 108 -22.68 -14.80 -18.59
C TYR A 108 -23.64 -15.42 -19.61
N PRO A 109 -23.73 -14.90 -20.85
CA PRO A 109 -24.56 -15.51 -21.85
C PRO A 109 -23.90 -16.82 -22.29
N LEU A 110 -24.51 -17.97 -21.94
CA LEU A 110 -24.11 -19.30 -22.46
C LEU A 110 -24.35 -19.44 -23.99
N ASN A 111 -24.48 -18.34 -24.73
CA ASN A 111 -24.81 -18.35 -26.15
C ASN A 111 -23.55 -18.64 -26.98
N GLY A 112 -23.23 -19.93 -27.09
CA GLY A 112 -22.19 -20.47 -27.97
C GLY A 112 -22.58 -20.36 -29.46
N SER A 113 -22.60 -19.16 -30.01
CA SER A 113 -22.73 -18.96 -31.46
C SER A 113 -21.35 -18.92 -32.11
N ARG A 114 -20.79 -20.10 -32.44
CA ARG A 114 -19.68 -20.21 -33.41
C ARG A 114 -20.23 -19.95 -34.81
N ALA A 115 -19.75 -18.91 -35.48
CA ALA A 115 -20.05 -18.68 -36.90
C ALA A 115 -19.43 -19.79 -37.76
N PRO A 116 -20.14 -20.34 -38.77
CA PRO A 116 -19.58 -21.36 -39.66
C PRO A 116 -18.54 -20.75 -40.61
N PHE A 117 -17.33 -21.32 -40.61
CA PHE A 117 -16.29 -21.02 -41.58
C PHE A 117 -16.66 -21.62 -42.94
N HIS A 118 -16.82 -20.78 -43.97
CA HIS A 118 -16.87 -21.22 -45.37
C HIS A 118 -15.50 -21.01 -46.03
N PRO A 119 -14.77 -22.07 -46.43
CA PRO A 119 -13.52 -21.92 -47.18
C PRO A 119 -13.79 -21.49 -48.63
N LYS A 120 -12.99 -20.55 -49.14
CA LYS A 120 -12.95 -20.16 -50.57
C LYS A 120 -12.25 -21.26 -51.38
N SER A 121 -12.83 -21.65 -52.51
CA SER A 121 -12.25 -22.57 -53.48
C SER A 121 -11.01 -21.96 -54.14
N PHE A 122 -9.97 -22.77 -54.34
CA PHE A 122 -8.80 -22.42 -55.14
C PHE A 122 -8.98 -23.01 -56.55
N ASP A 123 -8.75 -22.18 -57.57
CA ASP A 123 -8.65 -22.63 -58.96
C ASP A 123 -7.27 -23.28 -59.14
N VAL A 124 -7.24 -24.56 -59.51
CA VAL A 124 -6.01 -25.31 -59.75
C VAL A 124 -6.06 -25.80 -61.18
N THR A 125 -5.25 -25.21 -62.06
CA THR A 125 -4.94 -25.72 -63.39
C THR A 125 -3.84 -26.76 -63.28
N VAL A 126 -4.19 -28.02 -63.55
CA VAL A 126 -3.23 -29.14 -63.61
C VAL A 126 -2.87 -29.34 -65.08
N GLU A 127 -1.64 -28.99 -65.48
CA GLU A 127 -1.10 -29.42 -66.77
C GLU A 127 -0.29 -30.71 -66.58
N SER A 128 -0.70 -31.76 -67.29
CA SER A 128 0.04 -33.00 -67.42
C SER A 128 0.93 -32.90 -68.66
N LEU A 129 2.24 -32.97 -68.47
CA LEU A 129 3.19 -33.17 -69.57
C LEU A 129 3.61 -34.64 -69.58
N GLU A 130 3.20 -35.37 -70.63
CA GLU A 130 3.74 -36.68 -70.99
C GLU A 130 5.07 -36.48 -71.73
N SER A 131 6.14 -37.11 -71.25
CA SER A 131 7.40 -37.26 -71.98
C SER A 131 7.75 -38.75 -72.00
N ASP A 132 8.44 -39.22 -73.04
CA ASP A 132 8.66 -40.64 -73.38
C ASP A 132 9.32 -41.53 -72.30
N THR A 133 9.67 -40.97 -71.13
CA THR A 133 10.29 -41.70 -70.01
C THR A 133 9.67 -41.42 -68.62
N ALA A 134 8.74 -40.47 -68.45
CA ALA A 134 8.06 -40.23 -67.16
C ALA A 134 6.81 -39.32 -67.29
N THR A 135 5.82 -39.52 -66.42
CA THR A 135 4.67 -38.60 -66.28
C THR A 135 4.94 -37.63 -65.13
N VAL A 136 4.91 -36.32 -65.41
CA VAL A 136 5.12 -35.27 -64.40
C VAL A 136 3.86 -34.41 -64.29
N ALA A 137 3.32 -34.29 -63.08
CA ALA A 137 2.24 -33.35 -62.76
C ALA A 137 2.85 -32.04 -62.24
N LEU A 138 2.72 -30.96 -63.00
CA LEU A 138 3.16 -29.63 -62.62
C LEU A 138 1.95 -28.84 -62.11
N VAL A 139 2.04 -28.37 -60.86
CA VAL A 139 1.09 -27.40 -60.31
C VAL A 139 1.74 -26.04 -60.44
N ASP A 140 1.32 -25.29 -61.46
CA ASP A 140 1.77 -23.92 -61.66
C ASP A 140 1.16 -23.03 -60.58
N LYS A 141 2.02 -22.33 -59.86
CA LYS A 141 1.64 -21.40 -58.80
C LYS A 141 2.16 -20.06 -59.28
N GLY A 142 1.25 -19.20 -59.72
CA GLY A 142 1.58 -17.90 -60.31
C GLY A 142 2.71 -17.16 -59.58
N GLU A 143 3.56 -16.55 -60.38
CA GLU A 143 4.73 -15.70 -60.09
C GLU A 143 5.88 -16.28 -59.25
N ASP A 144 5.75 -17.46 -58.63
CA ASP A 144 6.84 -18.10 -57.89
C ASP A 144 7.09 -19.54 -58.39
N LEU A 145 8.33 -19.79 -58.83
CA LEU A 145 8.92 -21.04 -59.33
C LEU A 145 8.05 -22.32 -59.15
N PRO A 146 7.76 -23.07 -60.25
CA PRO A 146 6.87 -24.23 -60.20
C PRO A 146 7.40 -25.29 -59.25
N ARG A 147 6.54 -25.71 -58.30
CA ARG A 147 6.90 -26.68 -57.26
C ARG A 147 6.41 -28.07 -57.70
N VAL A 148 7.34 -28.95 -58.08
CA VAL A 148 7.04 -30.34 -58.45
C VAL A 148 6.65 -31.11 -57.19
N ILE A 149 5.43 -31.66 -57.15
CA ILE A 149 4.89 -32.36 -55.97
C ILE A 149 5.18 -33.86 -56.04
N TRP A 150 5.18 -34.48 -57.23
CA TRP A 150 5.52 -35.90 -57.39
C TRP A 150 5.90 -36.26 -58.84
N ILE A 151 6.79 -37.25 -58.99
CA ILE A 151 7.22 -37.85 -60.26
C ILE A 151 6.96 -39.35 -60.16
N ILE A 152 6.26 -39.93 -61.14
CA ILE A 152 6.05 -41.38 -61.23
C ILE A 152 6.85 -41.87 -62.42
N GLU A 153 7.89 -42.65 -62.14
CA GLU A 153 8.72 -43.29 -63.16
C GLU A 153 8.04 -44.60 -63.58
N ASN A 154 7.70 -44.72 -64.86
CA ASN A 154 7.17 -45.98 -65.39
C ASN A 154 8.34 -46.97 -65.55
N GLY A 155 8.41 -47.95 -64.66
CA GLY A 155 9.34 -49.07 -64.81
C GLY A 155 8.97 -49.90 -66.05
N ASN A 156 9.70 -49.72 -67.14
CA ASN A 156 9.65 -50.64 -68.27
C ASN A 156 10.17 -52.01 -67.83
N THR A 157 9.30 -53.02 -67.88
CA THR A 157 9.69 -54.44 -67.98
C THR A 157 10.11 -54.79 -69.39
#